data_AF-A0A8H7Y662-F1
#
_entry.id   AF-A0A8H7Y662-F1
#
_cell.length_a   1.000
_cell.length_b   1.000
_cell.length_c   1.000
_cell.angle_alpha   90.00
_cell.angle_beta   90.00
_cell.angle_gamma   90.00
#
_symmetry.space_group_name_H-M   'P 1'
#
loop_
_entity.id
_entity.type
_entity.pdbx_description
1 polymer ?
#
loop_
_entity_poly.entity_id
_entity_poly.type
_entity_poly.pdbx_seq_one_letter_code
_entity_poly.pdbx_strand_id
1 'polypeptide(L)'
;MILGQERMKVGHEQESCTSVVSAIPVLPSKASVCNRIGNRKVLLVDTPGFDNTEVDDMKVLGEITNCLEDLYRHHHTMGGIIYLQDISLDRVSASTMMCIDLVNKACGILGLRHVVLGATKCNRLSAAEVENRMIQLKGVHWKGMMDMGAQAFPLAYDPLSDAQSLLDAVLERFEPGVLLDIQREFRRTKDIRNTSVGKRLIQYISRWKRAFQRIFQFDFF
;
A
#
# COMPACT_ATOMS: atom_id res chain seq x y z
N MET A 1 11.99 -9.57 2.09
CA MET A 1 11.79 -9.20 3.52
C MET A 1 12.47 -7.86 3.77
N ILE A 2 11.70 -6.77 3.88
CA ILE A 2 12.20 -5.38 3.82
C ILE A 2 13.23 -5.02 4.90
N LEU A 3 13.17 -5.67 6.05
CA LEU A 3 14.05 -5.34 7.18
C LEU A 3 15.29 -6.23 7.30
N GLY A 4 15.45 -7.22 6.41
CA GLY A 4 16.52 -8.20 6.45
C GLY A 4 16.71 -8.99 7.75
N GLN A 5 15.63 -9.10 8.53
CA GLN A 5 15.44 -10.06 9.61
C GLN A 5 13.96 -10.48 9.60
N GLU A 6 13.66 -11.74 9.91
CA GLU A 6 12.28 -12.24 10.06
C GLU A 6 11.64 -11.62 11.30
N ARG A 7 11.17 -10.38 11.15
CA ARG A 7 10.42 -9.65 12.16
C ARG A 7 8.92 -9.61 11.86
N MET A 8 8.53 -10.15 10.71
CA MET A 8 7.16 -10.21 10.21
C MET A 8 6.91 -11.65 9.74
N LYS A 9 5.79 -12.25 10.14
CA LYS A 9 5.41 -13.58 9.63
C LYS A 9 5.00 -13.44 8.17
N VAL A 10 5.75 -14.06 7.28
CA VAL A 10 5.36 -14.21 5.87
C VAL A 10 4.47 -15.44 5.79
N GLY A 11 3.27 -15.28 5.23
CA GLY A 11 2.37 -16.41 5.00
C GLY A 11 2.84 -17.28 3.86
N HIS A 12 2.97 -18.58 4.13
CA HIS A 12 3.16 -19.61 3.12
C HIS A 12 1.85 -20.35 2.80
N GLU A 13 0.76 -19.98 3.47
CA GLU A 13 -0.60 -20.55 3.35
C GLU A 13 -1.59 -19.47 2.89
N GLN A 14 -2.81 -19.87 2.50
CA GLN A 14 -3.86 -18.95 2.03
C GLN A 14 -4.45 -18.04 3.13
N GLU A 15 -3.97 -18.12 4.36
CA GLU A 15 -4.38 -17.23 5.45
C GLU A 15 -3.44 -16.03 5.59
N SER A 16 -4.02 -14.82 5.61
CA SER A 16 -3.26 -13.58 5.81
C SER A 16 -2.49 -13.62 7.14
N CYS A 17 -1.16 -13.55 7.07
CA CYS A 17 -0.29 -13.66 8.24
C CYS A 17 -0.09 -12.37 9.02
N THR A 18 -0.39 -11.22 8.41
CA THR A 18 -0.42 -9.93 9.09
C THR A 18 -1.87 -9.62 9.46
N SER A 19 -2.26 -9.96 10.69
CA SER A 19 -3.60 -9.68 11.22
C SER A 19 -3.68 -8.42 12.08
N VAL A 20 -2.56 -7.69 12.20
CA VAL A 20 -2.42 -6.45 12.96
C VAL A 20 -1.34 -5.60 12.30
N VAL A 21 -1.60 -4.31 12.13
CA VAL A 21 -0.61 -3.34 11.63
C VAL A 21 0.62 -3.30 12.55
N SER A 22 1.82 -3.46 11.97
CA SER A 22 3.08 -3.44 12.71
C SER A 22 3.96 -2.28 12.26
N ALA A 23 4.41 -1.45 13.20
CA ALA A 23 5.39 -0.40 12.97
C ALA A 23 6.77 -0.87 13.43
N ILE A 24 7.71 -0.99 12.50
CA ILE A 24 9.05 -1.50 12.79
C ILE A 24 10.09 -0.43 12.48
N PRO A 25 10.99 -0.09 13.42
CA PRO A 25 12.04 0.87 13.16
C PRO A 25 13.04 0.33 12.14
N VAL A 26 13.28 1.12 11.10
CA VAL A 26 14.36 0.87 10.15
C VAL A 26 15.67 1.25 10.84
N LEU A 27 16.61 0.31 10.88
CA LEU A 27 17.90 0.54 11.52
C LEU A 27 18.66 1.67 10.80
N PRO A 28 19.34 2.56 11.54
CA PRO A 28 20.11 3.65 10.96
C PRO A 28 21.07 3.17 9.87
N SER A 29 21.75 2.04 10.05
CA SER A 29 22.68 1.46 9.07
C SER A 29 22.04 1.08 7.72
N LYS A 30 20.71 0.92 7.67
CA LYS A 30 19.93 0.64 6.45
C LYS A 30 19.27 1.88 5.85
N ALA A 31 19.25 2.99 6.59
CA ALA A 31 18.70 4.28 6.15
C ALA A 31 19.79 5.36 5.97
N SER A 32 21.01 5.09 6.45
CA SER A 32 22.15 6.01 6.57
C SER A 32 22.75 6.48 5.26
N VAL A 33 22.24 5.99 4.13
CA VAL A 33 22.68 6.43 2.79
C VAL A 33 21.93 7.69 2.35
N CYS A 34 20.81 8.05 2.99
CA CYS A 34 20.00 9.18 2.56
C CYS A 34 20.17 10.43 3.43
N ASN A 35 20.91 11.43 2.96
CA ASN A 35 21.01 12.74 3.64
C ASN A 35 19.65 13.46 3.79
N ARG A 36 18.63 13.06 3.01
CA ARG A 36 17.28 13.70 3.03
C ARG A 36 16.50 13.43 4.30
N ILE A 37 16.85 12.40 5.09
CA ILE A 37 16.15 12.11 6.36
C ILE A 37 16.74 12.83 7.57
N GLY A 38 17.96 13.36 7.48
CA GLY A 38 18.64 14.00 8.60
C GLY A 38 18.66 13.09 9.84
N ASN A 39 18.31 13.62 11.01
CA ASN A 39 18.28 12.87 12.28
C ASN A 39 16.94 12.14 12.55
N ARG A 40 16.07 11.98 11.55
CA ARG A 40 14.74 11.39 11.75
C ARG A 40 14.82 9.87 11.84
N LYS A 41 14.06 9.30 12.77
CA LYS A 41 13.81 7.86 12.84
C LYS A 41 12.81 7.47 11.76
N VAL A 42 13.13 6.44 10.99
CA VAL A 42 12.24 5.89 9.96
C VAL A 42 11.50 4.69 10.54
N LEU A 43 10.18 4.68 10.39
CA LEU A 43 9.31 3.57 10.76
C LEU A 43 8.73 3.00 9.47
N LEU A 44 8.88 1.69 9.26
CA LEU A 44 8.12 0.96 8.24
C LEU A 44 6.85 0.46 8.90
N VAL A 45 5.71 0.84 8.33
CA VAL A 45 4.39 0.38 8.78
C VAL A 45 3.92 -0.65 7.78
N ASP A 46 3.88 -1.91 8.21
CA ASP A 46 3.32 -2.99 7.42
C ASP A 46 1.83 -3.13 7.71
N THR A 47 1.05 -3.20 6.65
CA THR A 47 -0.40 -3.30 6.71
C THR A 47 -0.83 -4.70 6.30
N PRO A 48 -1.89 -5.26 6.91
CA PRO A 48 -2.53 -6.46 6.40
C PRO A 48 -2.78 -6.39 4.89
N GLY A 49 -2.52 -7.49 4.18
CA GLY A 49 -2.83 -7.62 2.76
C GLY A 49 -4.34 -7.79 2.52
N PHE A 50 -4.81 -7.33 1.36
CA PHE A 50 -6.17 -7.57 0.86
C PHE A 50 -6.23 -8.92 0.13
N ASP A 51 -5.97 -10.01 0.85
CA ASP A 51 -5.74 -11.31 0.21
C ASP A 51 -6.81 -12.36 0.53
N ASN A 52 -7.70 -12.10 1.50
CA ASN A 52 -8.72 -13.04 1.93
C ASN A 52 -10.11 -12.46 1.73
N THR A 53 -11.13 -13.30 1.85
CA THR A 53 -12.54 -13.07 1.54
C THR A 53 -13.06 -11.63 1.70
N GLU A 54 -14.15 -11.26 1.04
CA GLU A 54 -14.70 -9.89 1.09
C GLU A 54 -14.98 -9.35 2.51
N VAL A 55 -15.15 -10.23 3.50
CA VAL A 55 -15.26 -9.91 4.94
C VAL A 55 -13.91 -9.51 5.55
N ASP A 56 -12.82 -10.11 5.09
CA ASP A 56 -11.45 -9.76 5.50
C ASP A 56 -11.04 -8.41 4.93
N ASP A 57 -11.41 -8.08 3.69
CA ASP A 57 -11.16 -6.75 3.11
C ASP A 57 -11.71 -5.63 3.99
N MET A 58 -12.92 -5.79 4.53
CA MET A 58 -13.54 -4.85 5.47
C MET A 58 -12.72 -4.64 6.75
N LYS A 59 -12.16 -5.73 7.28
CA LYS A 59 -11.34 -5.72 8.48
C LYS A 59 -9.98 -5.07 8.21
N VAL A 60 -9.32 -5.44 7.10
CA VAL A 60 -8.09 -4.83 6.61
C VAL A 60 -8.25 -3.31 6.46
N LEU A 61 -9.39 -2.87 5.93
CA LEU A 61 -9.71 -1.44 5.83
C LEU A 61 -9.84 -0.75 7.18
N GLY A 62 -10.46 -1.41 8.16
CA GLY A 62 -10.53 -0.90 9.54
C GLY A 62 -9.15 -0.77 10.17
N GLU A 63 -8.27 -1.76 9.97
CA GLU A 63 -6.92 -1.77 10.52
C GLU A 63 -6.02 -0.69 9.90
N ILE A 64 -6.06 -0.53 8.56
CA ILE A 64 -5.38 0.56 7.87
C ILE A 64 -5.87 1.92 8.41
N THR A 65 -7.19 2.06 8.56
CA THR A 65 -7.81 3.29 9.07
C THR A 65 -7.32 3.63 10.49
N ASN A 66 -7.33 2.65 11.40
CA ASN A 66 -6.86 2.81 12.77
C ASN A 66 -5.38 3.18 12.82
N CYS A 67 -4.54 2.50 12.04
CA CYS A 67 -3.12 2.84 11.96
C CYS A 67 -2.90 4.28 11.49
N LEU A 68 -3.62 4.71 10.45
CA LEU A 68 -3.49 6.06 9.93
C LEU A 68 -3.89 7.09 11.00
N GLU A 69 -5.00 6.87 11.70
CA GLU A 69 -5.40 7.74 12.81
C GLU A 69 -4.34 7.83 13.89
N ASP A 70 -3.77 6.70 14.31
CA ASP A 70 -2.75 6.66 15.36
C ASP A 70 -1.47 7.36 14.93
N LEU A 71 -1.01 7.15 13.68
CA LEU A 71 0.13 7.86 13.13
C LEU A 71 -0.08 9.38 13.15
N TYR A 72 -1.30 9.85 12.86
CA TYR A 72 -1.61 11.28 12.82
C TYR A 72 -1.81 11.90 14.19
N ARG A 73 -2.41 11.18 15.15
CA ARG A 73 -2.54 11.63 16.54
C ARG A 73 -1.18 11.86 17.20
N HIS A 74 -0.20 11.03 16.85
CA HIS A 74 1.17 11.14 17.38
C HIS A 74 2.10 12.01 16.53
N HIS A 75 1.54 12.82 15.62
CA HIS A 75 2.27 13.78 14.79
C HIS A 75 3.39 13.18 13.92
N HIS A 76 3.27 11.92 13.52
CA HIS A 76 4.21 11.31 12.58
C HIS A 76 4.02 11.86 11.16
N THR A 77 5.12 12.02 10.44
CA THR A 77 5.13 12.42 9.03
C THR A 77 5.18 11.17 8.14
N MET A 78 4.21 11.01 7.24
CA MET A 78 4.25 9.97 6.23
C MET A 78 5.22 10.38 5.11
N GLY A 79 6.29 9.60 4.93
CA GLY A 79 7.38 9.92 4.00
C GLY A 79 7.20 9.39 2.57
N GLY A 80 6.27 8.45 2.38
CA GLY A 80 5.99 7.79 1.11
C GLY A 80 5.13 6.55 1.33
N ILE A 81 4.69 5.94 0.24
CA ILE A 81 3.90 4.69 0.26
C ILE A 81 4.61 3.65 -0.59
N ILE A 82 4.77 2.44 -0.05
CA ILE A 82 5.15 1.26 -0.81
C ILE A 82 3.87 0.47 -1.08
N TYR A 83 3.56 0.24 -2.35
CA TYR A 83 2.43 -0.60 -2.74
C TYR A 83 2.94 -1.84 -3.47
N LEU A 84 2.56 -3.02 -2.98
CA LEU A 84 2.99 -4.30 -3.50
C LEU A 84 1.84 -4.99 -4.24
N GLN A 85 2.13 -5.50 -5.43
CA GLN A 85 1.17 -6.22 -6.27
C GLN A 85 1.67 -7.63 -6.55
N ASP A 86 0.84 -8.64 -6.30
CA ASP A 86 1.07 -9.98 -6.82
C ASP A 86 0.83 -9.96 -8.34
N ILE A 87 1.92 -10.14 -9.11
CA ILE A 87 1.83 -10.17 -10.56
C ILE A 87 1.66 -11.58 -11.10
N SER A 88 1.65 -12.63 -10.28
CA SER A 88 1.39 -14.01 -10.72
C SER A 88 -0.10 -14.26 -10.98
N LEU A 89 -1.00 -13.44 -10.43
CA LEU A 89 -2.43 -13.52 -10.69
C LEU A 89 -2.80 -12.96 -12.07
N ASP A 90 -3.59 -13.70 -12.83
CA ASP A 90 -3.93 -13.35 -14.22
C ASP A 90 -4.82 -12.12 -14.37
N ARG A 91 -5.50 -11.71 -13.29
CA ARG A 91 -6.44 -10.60 -13.31
C ARG A 91 -6.23 -9.68 -12.13
N VAL A 92 -6.25 -8.38 -12.40
CA VAL A 92 -6.37 -7.34 -11.38
C VAL A 92 -7.81 -7.39 -10.84
N SER A 93 -7.97 -7.72 -9.57
CA SER A 93 -9.30 -7.86 -8.96
C SER A 93 -9.95 -6.49 -8.67
N ALA A 94 -11.24 -6.52 -8.31
CA ALA A 94 -11.93 -5.31 -7.86
C ALA A 94 -11.32 -4.74 -6.56
N SER A 95 -10.86 -5.60 -5.65
CA SER A 95 -10.17 -5.19 -4.42
C SER A 95 -8.80 -4.57 -4.74
N THR A 96 -8.05 -5.11 -5.70
CA THR A 96 -6.81 -4.50 -6.18
C THR A 96 -7.03 -3.11 -6.76
N MET A 97 -8.02 -2.94 -7.64
CA MET A 97 -8.36 -1.62 -8.19
C MET A 97 -8.79 -0.63 -7.11
N MET A 98 -9.50 -1.11 -6.09
CA MET A 98 -9.87 -0.30 -4.92
C MET A 98 -8.63 0.15 -4.15
N CYS A 99 -7.66 -0.73 -3.92
CA CYS A 99 -6.40 -0.39 -3.25
C CYS A 99 -5.61 0.68 -4.02
N ILE A 100 -5.51 0.54 -5.34
CA ILE A 100 -4.85 1.54 -6.20
C ILE A 100 -5.54 2.91 -6.06
N ASP A 101 -6.87 2.96 -6.09
CA ASP A 101 -7.62 4.21 -5.88
C ASP A 101 -7.37 4.81 -4.49
N LEU A 102 -7.29 3.97 -3.45
CA LEU A 102 -6.96 4.42 -2.09
C LEU A 102 -5.56 5.01 -1.99
N VAL A 103 -4.55 4.38 -2.61
CA VAL A 103 -3.17 4.93 -2.66
C VAL A 103 -3.16 6.29 -3.36
N ASN A 104 -3.86 6.41 -4.50
CA ASN A 104 -3.98 7.68 -5.23
C ASN A 104 -4.61 8.78 -4.37
N LYS A 105 -5.72 8.47 -3.69
CA LYS A 105 -6.42 9.41 -2.80
C LYS A 105 -5.60 9.76 -1.56
N ALA A 106 -4.89 8.79 -0.99
CA ALA A 106 -4.07 9.00 0.19
C ALA A 106 -2.93 9.97 -0.12
N CYS A 107 -2.24 9.73 -1.22
CA CYS A 107 -1.11 10.56 -1.63
C CYS A 107 -1.55 11.95 -2.08
N GLY A 108 -2.61 12.01 -2.90
CA GLY A 108 -2.90 13.21 -3.68
C GLY A 108 -1.91 13.38 -4.83
N ILE A 109 -2.26 14.22 -5.81
CA ILE A 109 -1.47 14.42 -7.03
C ILE A 109 -0.01 14.77 -6.71
N LEU A 110 0.22 15.70 -5.78
CA LEU A 110 1.56 16.12 -5.37
C LEU A 110 2.31 15.03 -4.59
N GLY A 111 1.58 14.11 -3.96
CA GLY A 111 2.14 13.02 -3.15
C GLY A 111 2.59 11.81 -3.96
N LEU A 112 2.09 11.65 -5.19
CA LEU A 112 2.30 10.44 -6.01
C LEU A 112 3.77 10.19 -6.36
N ARG A 113 4.60 11.23 -6.43
CA ARG A 113 6.07 11.10 -6.58
C ARG A 113 6.77 10.40 -5.42
N HIS A 114 6.08 10.25 -4.28
CA HIS A 114 6.56 9.53 -3.09
C HIS A 114 6.04 8.09 -3.02
N VAL A 115 5.40 7.61 -4.10
CA VAL A 115 4.91 6.23 -4.22
C VAL A 115 5.95 5.36 -4.93
N VAL A 116 6.24 4.21 -4.33
CA VAL A 116 7.04 3.15 -4.94
C VAL A 116 6.19 1.89 -5.05
N LEU A 117 6.12 1.35 -6.26
CA LEU A 117 5.32 0.20 -6.63
C LEU A 117 6.24 -1.03 -6.80
N GLY A 118 5.94 -2.12 -6.11
CA GLY A 118 6.68 -3.37 -6.19
C GLY A 118 5.82 -4.47 -6.80
N ALA A 119 6.27 -5.07 -7.90
CA ALA A 119 5.67 -6.29 -8.43
C ALA A 119 6.30 -7.51 -7.75
N THR A 120 5.49 -8.36 -7.13
CA THR A 120 5.90 -9.50 -6.30
C THR A 120 5.56 -10.83 -6.97
N LYS A 121 6.13 -11.92 -6.44
CA LYS A 121 5.96 -13.30 -6.95
C LYS A 121 6.40 -13.47 -8.41
N CYS A 122 7.36 -12.66 -8.85
CA CYS A 122 7.98 -12.73 -10.18
C CYS A 122 8.59 -14.12 -10.45
N ASN A 123 9.05 -14.82 -9.40
CA ASN A 123 9.59 -16.18 -9.48
C ASN A 123 8.58 -17.25 -9.94
N ARG A 124 7.29 -16.92 -10.05
CA ARG A 124 6.24 -17.80 -10.58
C ARG A 124 6.01 -17.65 -12.08
N LEU A 125 6.73 -16.73 -12.72
CA LEU A 125 6.56 -16.36 -14.12
C LEU A 125 7.92 -16.43 -14.84
N SER A 126 7.88 -16.59 -16.16
CA SER A 126 9.06 -16.38 -16.99
C SER A 126 9.45 -14.90 -17.04
N ALA A 127 10.72 -14.60 -17.36
CA ALA A 127 11.20 -13.22 -17.49
C ALA A 127 10.37 -12.40 -18.49
N ALA A 128 9.97 -13.00 -19.62
CA ALA A 128 9.13 -12.37 -20.63
C ALA A 128 7.72 -12.06 -20.11
N GLU A 129 7.14 -12.95 -19.30
CA GLU A 129 5.83 -12.70 -18.66
C GLU A 129 5.92 -11.58 -17.62
N VAL A 130 6.99 -11.55 -16.80
CA VAL A 130 7.22 -10.45 -15.85
C VAL A 130 7.31 -9.12 -16.59
N GLU A 131 8.11 -9.05 -17.66
CA GLU A 131 8.24 -7.85 -18.48
C GLU A 131 6.89 -7.39 -19.06
N ASN A 132 6.15 -8.32 -19.68
CA ASN A 132 4.84 -8.03 -20.26
C ASN A 132 3.83 -7.54 -19.21
N ARG A 133 3.76 -8.19 -18.04
CA ARG A 133 2.88 -7.76 -16.94
C ARG A 133 3.30 -6.40 -16.38
N MET A 134 4.59 -6.12 -16.28
CA MET A 134 5.09 -4.80 -15.86
C MET A 134 4.72 -3.70 -16.86
N ILE A 135 4.80 -3.95 -18.16
CA ILE A 135 4.36 -3.02 -19.20
C ILE A 135 2.86 -2.73 -19.05
N GLN A 136 2.05 -3.77 -18.90
CA GLN A 136 0.60 -3.62 -18.72
C GLN A 136 0.25 -2.84 -17.45
N LEU A 137 0.88 -3.18 -16.31
CA LEU A 137 0.65 -2.47 -15.05
C LEU A 137 1.04 -0.99 -15.18
N LYS A 138 2.23 -0.68 -15.68
CA LYS A 138 2.70 0.70 -15.87
C LYS A 138 1.85 1.48 -16.87
N GLY A 139 1.37 0.84 -17.94
CA GLY A 139 0.61 1.46 -19.02
C GLY A 139 -0.88 1.61 -18.76
N VAL A 140 -1.45 0.81 -17.86
CA VAL A 140 -2.91 0.78 -17.62
C VAL A 140 -3.24 1.07 -16.17
N HIS A 141 -2.89 0.16 -15.25
CA HIS A 141 -3.38 0.21 -13.87
C HIS A 141 -2.63 1.23 -13.00
N TRP A 142 -1.34 1.44 -13.26
CA TRP A 142 -0.48 2.38 -12.54
C TRP A 142 -0.19 3.66 -13.32
N LYS A 143 -0.72 3.78 -14.54
CA LYS A 143 -0.40 4.88 -15.45
C LYS A 143 -0.49 6.25 -14.80
N GLY A 144 -1.60 6.54 -14.12
CA GLY A 144 -1.78 7.84 -13.44
C GLY A 144 -0.72 8.12 -12.37
N MET A 145 -0.28 7.09 -11.63
CA MET A 145 0.80 7.23 -10.64
C MET A 145 2.16 7.41 -11.32
N MET A 146 2.42 6.64 -12.38
CA MET A 146 3.66 6.74 -13.16
C MET A 146 3.81 8.13 -13.81
N ASP A 147 2.74 8.65 -14.39
CA ASP A 147 2.71 9.98 -15.01
C ASP A 147 3.02 11.10 -14.00
N MET A 148 2.73 10.87 -12.71
CA MET A 148 2.97 11.80 -11.60
C MET A 148 4.29 11.52 -10.83
N GLY A 149 5.17 10.67 -11.38
CA GLY A 149 6.52 10.45 -10.87
C GLY A 149 6.67 9.31 -9.86
N ALA A 150 5.64 8.45 -9.70
CA ALA A 150 5.81 7.19 -8.97
C ALA A 150 6.85 6.31 -9.67
N GLN A 151 7.50 5.43 -8.91
CA GLN A 151 8.42 4.43 -9.45
C GLN A 151 7.88 3.03 -9.30
N ALA A 152 8.29 2.14 -10.21
CA ALA A 152 7.80 0.77 -10.23
C ALA A 152 8.88 -0.24 -10.64
N PHE A 153 9.08 -1.26 -9.80
CA PHE A 153 10.14 -2.26 -9.93
C PHE A 153 9.59 -3.69 -9.83
N PRO A 154 10.07 -4.63 -10.65
CA PRO A 154 9.87 -6.05 -10.39
C PRO A 154 10.80 -6.49 -9.24
N LEU A 155 10.24 -7.20 -8.26
CA LEU A 155 10.98 -7.82 -7.16
C LEU A 155 11.26 -9.28 -7.55
N ALA A 156 12.20 -9.45 -8.48
CA ALA A 156 12.49 -10.71 -9.15
C ALA A 156 13.86 -11.30 -8.78
N TYR A 157 14.64 -10.61 -7.95
CA TYR A 157 16.01 -10.99 -7.63
C TYR A 157 16.08 -11.53 -6.21
N ASP A 158 16.97 -10.97 -5.39
CA ASP A 158 17.16 -11.36 -4.01
C ASP A 158 16.17 -10.59 -3.09
N PRO A 159 15.43 -11.29 -2.20
CA PRO A 159 14.46 -10.65 -1.31
C PRO A 159 15.02 -9.62 -0.32
N LEU A 160 16.34 -9.57 -0.08
CA LEU A 160 16.98 -8.54 0.73
C LEU A 160 17.35 -7.35 -0.14
N SER A 161 17.96 -7.58 -1.30
CA SER A 161 18.34 -6.50 -2.23
C SER A 161 17.12 -5.74 -2.74
N ASP A 162 16.09 -6.46 -3.19
CA ASP A 162 14.86 -5.88 -3.73
C ASP A 162 14.17 -5.00 -2.69
N ALA A 163 14.17 -5.47 -1.45
CA ALA A 163 13.48 -4.82 -0.37
C ALA A 163 14.28 -3.60 0.17
N GLN A 164 15.61 -3.66 0.11
CA GLN A 164 16.47 -2.49 0.32
C GLN A 164 16.28 -1.45 -0.79
N SER A 165 16.21 -1.87 -2.06
CA SER A 165 15.97 -0.96 -3.19
C SER A 165 14.63 -0.22 -3.09
N LEU A 166 13.57 -0.90 -2.62
CA LEU A 166 12.29 -0.24 -2.35
C LEU A 166 12.40 0.84 -1.27
N LEU A 167 13.09 0.50 -0.17
CA LEU A 167 13.31 1.44 0.92
C LEU A 167 14.13 2.65 0.44
N ASP A 168 15.24 2.41 -0.24
CA ASP A 168 16.11 3.46 -0.77
C ASP A 168 15.35 4.37 -1.73
N ALA A 169 14.54 3.79 -2.64
CA ALA A 169 13.71 4.56 -3.56
C ALA A 169 12.74 5.50 -2.82
N VAL A 170 12.09 5.03 -1.74
CA VAL A 170 11.23 5.89 -0.90
C VAL A 170 12.04 6.97 -0.20
N LEU A 171 13.17 6.62 0.43
CA LEU A 171 13.98 7.56 1.20
C LEU A 171 14.60 8.65 0.32
N GLU A 172 15.11 8.30 -0.86
CA GLU A 172 15.61 9.25 -1.86
C GLU A 172 14.54 10.22 -2.35
N ARG A 173 13.27 9.81 -2.34
CA ARG A 173 12.12 10.67 -2.68
C ARG A 173 11.58 11.43 -1.49
N PHE A 174 12.02 11.14 -0.27
CA PHE A 174 11.55 11.85 0.91
C PHE A 174 11.81 13.35 0.76
N GLU A 175 10.79 14.16 1.05
CA GLU A 175 10.89 15.62 1.04
C GLU A 175 10.34 16.18 2.36
N PRO A 176 11.18 16.82 3.20
CA PRO A 176 10.73 17.37 4.47
C PRO A 176 9.62 18.40 4.28
N GLY A 177 8.54 18.30 5.05
CA GLY A 177 7.44 19.27 5.05
C GLY A 177 6.37 19.01 4.00
N VAL A 178 6.60 18.10 3.04
CA VAL A 178 5.52 17.62 2.16
C VAL A 178 4.59 16.72 2.96
N LEU A 179 3.30 17.01 2.88
CA LEU A 179 2.24 16.19 3.45
C LEU A 179 1.49 15.51 2.32
N LEU A 180 1.11 14.25 2.52
CA LEU A 180 0.17 13.58 1.64
C LEU A 180 -1.25 14.15 1.86
N ASP A 181 -2.14 14.01 0.87
CA ASP A 181 -3.50 14.57 0.95
C ASP A 181 -4.25 14.05 2.17
N ILE A 182 -4.11 12.77 2.50
CA ILE A 182 -4.76 12.20 3.69
C ILE A 182 -4.31 12.88 4.98
N GLN A 183 -3.05 13.29 5.10
CA GLN A 183 -2.55 14.05 6.26
C GLN A 183 -3.12 15.46 6.29
N ARG A 184 -3.20 16.14 5.13
CA ARG A 184 -3.80 17.47 5.01
C ARG A 184 -5.27 17.44 5.40
N GLU A 185 -6.01 16.49 4.86
CA GLU A 185 -7.43 16.32 5.12
C GLU A 185 -7.70 15.97 6.58
N PHE A 186 -6.96 15.02 7.16
CA PHE A 186 -7.11 14.65 8.57
C PHE A 186 -6.82 15.83 9.50
N ARG A 187 -5.80 16.65 9.21
CA ARG A 187 -5.53 17.86 10.03
C ARG A 187 -6.72 18.81 10.08
N ARG A 188 -7.49 18.90 8.99
CA ARG A 188 -8.68 19.75 8.86
C ARG A 188 -9.92 19.11 9.49
N THR A 189 -10.16 17.82 9.24
CA THR A 189 -11.39 17.14 9.66
C THR A 189 -11.32 16.56 11.07
N LYS A 190 -10.10 16.25 11.56
CA LYS A 190 -9.83 15.49 12.79
C LYS A 190 -10.54 14.13 12.86
N ASP A 191 -10.96 13.62 11.70
CA ASP A 191 -11.70 12.37 11.56
C ASP A 191 -11.37 11.76 10.21
N ILE A 192 -10.78 10.57 10.24
CA ILE A 192 -10.35 9.85 9.04
C ILE A 192 -11.54 9.53 8.12
N ARG A 193 -12.74 9.32 8.67
CA ARG A 193 -13.96 8.99 7.91
C ARG A 193 -14.39 10.13 6.99
N ASN A 194 -14.00 11.36 7.35
CA ASN A 194 -14.30 12.58 6.59
C ASN A 194 -13.25 12.92 5.52
N THR A 195 -12.15 12.17 5.45
CA THR A 195 -11.14 12.27 4.38
C THR A 195 -11.65 11.64 3.08
N SER A 196 -11.01 11.95 1.96
CA SER A 196 -11.27 11.35 0.66
C SER A 196 -11.08 9.84 0.68
N VAL A 197 -10.06 9.36 1.41
CA VAL A 197 -9.84 7.94 1.67
C VAL A 197 -11.00 7.35 2.47
N GLY A 198 -11.33 7.91 3.63
CA GLY A 198 -12.41 7.41 4.48
C GLY A 198 -13.77 7.38 3.79
N LYS A 199 -14.13 8.43 3.04
CA LYS A 199 -15.36 8.46 2.24
C LYS A 199 -15.37 7.39 1.16
N ARG A 200 -14.24 7.16 0.49
CA ARG A 200 -14.14 6.14 -0.55
C ARG A 200 -14.28 4.72 0.02
N LEU A 201 -13.70 4.47 1.19
CA LEU A 201 -13.90 3.25 1.97
C LEU A 201 -15.38 3.06 2.27
N ILE A 202 -16.03 4.03 2.92
CA ILE A 202 -17.46 3.94 3.28
C ILE A 202 -18.34 3.65 2.06
N GLN A 203 -18.05 4.26 0.90
CA GLN A 203 -18.76 3.99 -0.35
C GLN A 203 -18.58 2.55 -0.82
N TYR A 204 -17.36 2.02 -0.78
CA TYR A 204 -17.07 0.62 -1.15
C TYR A 204 -17.85 -0.35 -0.25
N ILE A 205 -17.75 -0.15 1.06
CA ILE A 205 -18.46 -0.92 2.10
C ILE A 205 -19.98 -0.90 1.86
N SER A 206 -20.53 0.28 1.56
CA SER A 206 -21.98 0.46 1.36
C SER A 206 -22.50 -0.15 0.06
N ARG A 207 -21.66 -0.20 -1.00
CA ARG A 207 -22.00 -0.93 -2.23
C ARG A 207 -22.10 -2.42 -1.95
N TRP A 208 -21.16 -2.96 -1.17
CA TRP A 208 -21.18 -4.37 -0.76
C TRP A 208 -22.37 -4.73 0.10
N LYS A 209 -22.68 -3.96 1.14
CA LYS A 209 -23.88 -4.20 1.97
C LYS A 209 -25.16 -4.28 1.13
N ARG A 210 -25.30 -3.41 0.13
CA ARG A 210 -26.44 -3.43 -0.80
C ARG A 210 -26.42 -4.62 -1.76
N ALA A 211 -25.27 -4.96 -2.31
CA ALA A 211 -25.13 -6.14 -3.19
C ALA A 211 -25.48 -7.43 -2.43
N PHE A 212 -24.94 -7.58 -1.21
CA PHE A 212 -25.23 -8.69 -0.33
C PHE A 212 -26.73 -8.76 0.02
N GLN A 213 -27.34 -7.66 0.49
CA GLN A 213 -28.78 -7.62 0.77
C GLN A 213 -29.67 -7.96 -0.44
N ARG A 214 -29.23 -7.62 -1.66
CA ARG A 214 -29.95 -8.00 -2.88
C ARG A 214 -29.85 -9.49 -3.17
N ILE A 215 -28.69 -10.12 -2.98
CA ILE A 215 -28.53 -11.57 -3.16
C ILE A 215 -29.51 -12.33 -2.25
N PHE A 216 -29.60 -11.99 -0.96
CA PHE A 216 -30.56 -12.61 -0.03
C PHE A 216 -32.04 -12.26 -0.30
N GLN A 217 -32.34 -11.28 -1.15
CA GLN A 217 -33.70 -11.00 -1.61
C GLN A 217 -34.08 -11.81 -2.85
N PHE A 218 -33.12 -12.40 -3.56
CA PHE A 218 -33.37 -13.21 -4.78
C PHE A 218 -33.45 -14.73 -4.53
N ASP A 219 -33.16 -15.21 -3.31
CA ASP A 219 -33.20 -16.65 -2.95
C ASP A 219 -34.55 -17.12 -2.37
N PHE A 220 -35.66 -16.45 -2.71
CA PHE A 220 -37.01 -16.96 -2.47
C PHE A 220 -37.76 -17.09 -3.81
N PHE A 221 -37.55 -18.21 -4.49
CA PHE A 221 -38.50 -18.80 -5.45
C PHE A 221 -38.43 -20.32 -5.35
#